data_AF-A0A0S8AEZ9-F1
#
_entry.id   AF-A0A0S8AEZ9-F1
#
_cell.length_a   1.000
_cell.length_b   1.000
_cell.length_c   1.000
_cell.angle_alpha   90.00
_cell.angle_beta   90.00
_cell.angle_gamma   90.00
#
_symmetry.space_group_name_H-M   'P 1'
#
loop_
_entity.id
_entity.type
_entity.pdbx_description
1 polymer ?
#
loop_
_entity_poly.entity_id
_entity_poly.type
_entity_poly.pdbx_seq_one_letter_code
_entity_poly.pdbx_strand_id
1 'polypeptide(L)'
;MTSSDVHDAAPVARPPYLLAGAVFLVVLGIYLLTIAPTTQFWDTSEYIAAAKVQGIPHPPGNPLFVLLAGVWGMIPLVEHYALRINLFAAATSALASALLFLVAERFLRDIVPEVHWARIGAAFAGALVGGTSFTVWNQSVVNERCAGATSPPGSDATTG
;
A
#
# COMPACT_ATOMS: atom_id res chain seq x y z
N MET A 1 -50.55 23.72 -0.59
CA MET A 1 -49.51 22.71 -0.94
C MET A 1 -48.49 23.45 -1.78
N THR A 2 -47.54 24.12 -1.12
CA THR A 2 -46.59 25.06 -1.73
C THR A 2 -45.35 24.33 -2.22
N SER A 3 -44.88 24.69 -3.41
CA SER A 3 -43.72 24.12 -4.12
C SER A 3 -42.35 24.41 -3.46
N SER A 4 -42.31 24.76 -2.17
CA SER A 4 -41.10 25.25 -1.48
C SER A 4 -40.29 24.15 -0.79
N ASP A 5 -40.85 22.97 -0.60
CA ASP A 5 -40.27 21.99 0.35
C ASP A 5 -39.25 21.02 -0.29
N VAL A 6 -38.76 21.31 -1.50
CA VAL A 6 -37.98 20.33 -2.27
C VAL A 6 -36.46 20.58 -2.28
N HIS A 7 -35.93 21.73 -1.85
CA HIS A 7 -34.51 22.06 -2.16
C HIS A 7 -33.60 22.58 -1.04
N ASP A 8 -33.93 22.36 0.22
CA ASP A 8 -32.96 22.58 1.32
C ASP A 8 -32.26 21.26 1.72
N ALA A 9 -31.71 20.56 0.73
CA ALA A 9 -30.71 19.54 1.03
C ALA A 9 -29.46 20.27 1.54
N ALA A 10 -29.15 20.15 2.83
CA ALA A 10 -27.96 20.73 3.43
C ALA A 10 -26.75 20.48 2.51
N PRO A 11 -25.94 21.52 2.20
CA PRO A 11 -24.88 21.39 1.23
C PRO A 11 -23.98 20.21 1.59
N VAL A 12 -23.91 19.22 0.68
CA VAL A 12 -23.07 18.03 0.86
C VAL A 12 -21.64 18.53 0.99
N ALA A 13 -21.14 18.61 2.22
CA ALA A 13 -19.81 19.12 2.48
C ALA A 13 -18.80 18.30 1.66
N ARG A 14 -17.90 18.98 0.96
CA ARG A 14 -16.97 18.31 0.04
C ARG A 14 -16.07 17.34 0.81
N PRO A 15 -15.76 16.15 0.27
CA PRO A 15 -14.78 15.26 0.89
C PRO A 15 -13.40 15.94 0.92
N PRO A 16 -12.61 15.79 2.00
CA PRO A 16 -11.31 16.43 2.11
C PRO A 16 -10.22 15.65 1.36
N TYR A 17 -10.27 15.68 0.02
CA TYR A 17 -9.32 14.95 -0.84
C TYR A 17 -7.86 15.38 -0.64
N LEU A 18 -7.62 16.66 -0.31
CA LEU A 18 -6.26 17.15 0.00
C LEU A 18 -5.69 16.51 1.26
N LEU A 19 -6.52 16.32 2.30
CA LEU A 19 -6.10 15.66 3.52
C LEU A 19 -5.86 14.17 3.27
N ALA A 20 -6.68 13.52 2.44
CA ALA A 20 -6.44 12.15 2.01
C ALA A 20 -5.10 12.00 1.28
N GLY A 21 -4.76 12.96 0.40
CA GLY A 21 -3.45 13.03 -0.25
C GLY A 21 -2.30 13.20 0.75
N ALA A 22 -2.48 14.00 1.80
CA ALA A 22 -1.50 14.11 2.88
C ALA A 22 -1.33 12.80 3.65
N VAL A 23 -2.43 12.09 3.98
CA VAL A 23 -2.39 10.75 4.61
C VAL A 23 -1.61 9.78 3.74
N PHE A 24 -1.90 9.74 2.44
CA PHE A 24 -1.17 8.92 1.46
C PHE A 24 0.34 9.17 1.54
N LEU A 25 0.76 10.44 1.48
CA LEU A 25 2.19 10.80 1.50
C LEU A 25 2.85 10.45 2.84
N VAL A 26 2.17 10.66 3.96
CA VAL A 26 2.69 10.31 5.29
C VAL A 26 2.88 8.80 5.42
N VAL A 27 1.85 8.02 5.09
CA VAL A 27 1.91 6.55 5.18
C VAL A 27 2.93 5.98 4.21
N LEU A 28 2.96 6.47 2.97
CA LEU A 28 3.98 6.08 1.99
C LEU A 28 5.38 6.45 2.48
N GLY A 29 5.58 7.64 3.04
CA GLY A 29 6.85 8.05 3.63
C GLY A 29 7.31 7.11 4.74
N ILE A 30 6.40 6.71 5.65
CA ILE A 30 6.70 5.71 6.69
C ILE A 30 7.13 4.40 6.05
N TYR A 31 6.40 3.89 5.04
CA TYR A 31 6.76 2.63 4.38
C TYR A 31 8.10 2.69 3.64
N LEU A 32 8.40 3.80 2.97
CA LEU A 32 9.68 3.99 2.29
C LEU A 32 10.86 4.08 3.27
N LEU A 33 10.66 4.71 4.44
CA LEU A 33 11.68 4.79 5.49
C LEU A 33 11.86 3.46 6.25
N THR A 34 10.82 2.64 6.29
CA THR A 34 10.82 1.36 7.02
C THR A 34 10.93 0.14 6.11
N ILE A 35 11.21 0.35 4.81
CA ILE A 35 11.41 -0.71 3.84
C ILE A 35 12.58 -1.59 4.30
N ALA A 36 12.30 -2.86 4.54
CA ALA A 36 13.32 -3.77 5.05
C ALA A 36 14.28 -4.15 3.91
N PRO A 37 15.60 -4.08 4.13
CA PRO A 37 16.60 -4.52 3.14
C PRO A 37 16.76 -6.06 3.09
N THR A 38 15.98 -6.81 3.88
CA THR A 38 16.08 -8.25 4.07
C THR A 38 14.71 -8.91 4.21
N THR A 39 14.64 -10.20 3.91
CA THR A 39 13.41 -10.99 3.67
C THR A 39 12.51 -11.24 4.88
N GLN A 40 11.20 -11.32 4.62
CA GLN A 40 10.28 -12.23 5.30
C GLN A 40 10.16 -13.50 4.44
N PHE A 41 10.37 -14.66 5.08
CA PHE A 41 10.40 -15.96 4.42
C PHE A 41 9.00 -16.58 4.48
N TRP A 42 8.18 -16.37 3.45
CA TRP A 42 6.86 -17.00 3.27
C TRP A 42 6.30 -16.69 1.86
N ASP A 43 5.03 -16.30 1.77
CA ASP A 43 4.29 -15.96 0.54
C ASP A 43 4.92 -14.83 -0.27
N THR A 44 5.56 -13.86 0.39
CA THR A 44 6.25 -12.72 -0.21
C THR A 44 7.14 -13.09 -1.41
N SER A 45 8.03 -14.08 -1.24
CA SER A 45 8.95 -14.50 -2.31
C SER A 45 8.24 -15.23 -3.44
N GLU A 46 7.16 -15.94 -3.12
CA GLU A 46 6.32 -16.64 -4.08
C GLU A 46 5.55 -15.66 -4.96
N TYR A 47 5.01 -14.59 -4.38
CA TYR A 47 4.32 -13.52 -5.09
C TYR A 47 5.25 -12.74 -6.04
N ILE A 48 6.50 -12.48 -5.65
CA ILE A 48 7.49 -11.85 -6.53
C ILE A 48 7.83 -12.75 -7.72
N ALA A 49 8.09 -14.04 -7.46
CA ALA A 49 8.38 -15.00 -8.51
C ALA A 49 7.17 -15.19 -9.45
N ALA A 50 5.98 -15.28 -8.89
CA ALA A 50 4.71 -15.33 -9.62
C ALA A 50 4.49 -14.07 -10.45
N ALA A 51 4.76 -12.87 -9.94
CA ALA A 51 4.67 -11.62 -10.71
C ALA A 51 5.66 -11.59 -11.90
N LYS A 52 6.88 -12.10 -11.70
CA LYS A 52 7.91 -12.15 -12.76
C LYS A 52 7.59 -13.16 -13.86
N VAL A 53 7.07 -14.32 -13.50
CA VAL A 53 6.75 -15.43 -14.43
C VAL A 53 5.28 -15.41 -14.88
N GLN A 54 4.47 -14.51 -14.31
CA GLN A 54 3.00 -14.50 -14.41
C GLN A 54 2.37 -15.85 -14.03
N GLY A 55 2.90 -16.47 -12.98
CA GLY A 55 2.44 -17.75 -12.45
C GLY A 55 1.34 -17.58 -11.39
N ILE A 56 0.72 -18.71 -11.01
CA ILE A 56 -0.21 -18.78 -9.86
C ILE A 56 0.62 -19.24 -8.66
N PRO A 57 0.70 -18.47 -7.56
CA PRO A 57 1.41 -18.89 -6.35
C PRO A 57 0.89 -20.24 -5.85
N HIS A 58 -0.37 -20.29 -5.43
CA HIS A 58 -1.06 -21.48 -4.96
C HIS A 58 -2.56 -21.38 -5.30
N PRO A 59 -3.28 -22.48 -5.54
CA PRO A 59 -4.73 -22.46 -5.78
C PRO A 59 -5.43 -22.15 -4.45
N PRO A 60 -5.87 -20.91 -4.18
CA PRO A 60 -6.79 -20.06 -4.95
C PRO A 60 -6.21 -18.63 -5.14
N GLY A 61 -5.19 -18.51 -6.00
CA GLY A 61 -4.29 -17.35 -6.03
C GLY A 61 -4.93 -15.98 -6.23
N ASN A 62 -4.12 -14.92 -6.09
CA ASN A 62 -4.51 -13.53 -6.29
C ASN A 62 -4.06 -13.03 -7.68
N PRO A 63 -4.77 -13.41 -8.77
CA PRO A 63 -4.33 -13.12 -10.14
C PRO A 63 -4.32 -11.62 -10.44
N LEU A 64 -5.24 -10.86 -9.85
CA LEU A 64 -5.29 -9.41 -10.04
C LEU A 64 -4.02 -8.74 -9.51
N PHE A 65 -3.57 -9.12 -8.32
CA PHE A 65 -2.32 -8.61 -7.76
C PHE A 65 -1.12 -8.98 -8.63
N VAL A 66 -1.02 -10.24 -9.07
CA VAL A 66 0.09 -10.74 -9.91
C VAL A 66 0.17 -9.99 -11.25
N LEU A 67 -0.97 -9.74 -11.91
CA LEU A 67 -1.01 -8.99 -13.17
C LEU A 67 -0.59 -7.53 -12.98
N LEU A 68 -1.14 -6.84 -11.98
CA LEU A 68 -0.81 -5.44 -11.70
C LEU A 68 0.65 -5.28 -11.27
N ALA A 69 1.13 -6.16 -10.40
CA ALA A 69 2.52 -6.21 -9.95
C ALA A 69 3.47 -6.52 -11.12
N GLY A 70 3.09 -7.41 -12.04
CA GLY A 70 3.86 -7.70 -13.26
C GLY A 70 3.99 -6.49 -14.18
N VAL A 71 2.88 -5.78 -14.45
CA VAL A 71 2.90 -4.54 -15.25
C VAL A 71 3.74 -3.45 -14.57
N TRP A 72 3.58 -3.27 -13.26
CA TRP A 72 4.37 -2.32 -12.48
C TRP A 72 5.86 -2.66 -12.49
N GLY A 73 6.21 -3.95 -12.36
CA GLY A 73 7.59 -4.43 -12.37
C GLY A 73 8.33 -4.16 -13.68
N MET A 74 7.62 -3.97 -14.81
CA MET A 74 8.23 -3.57 -16.08
C MET A 74 8.70 -2.12 -16.10
N ILE A 75 8.16 -1.26 -15.22
CA ILE A 75 8.55 0.14 -15.13
C ILE A 75 9.97 0.22 -14.53
N PRO A 76 10.95 0.82 -15.23
CA PRO A 76 12.34 0.85 -14.78
C PRO A 76 12.57 1.92 -13.70
N LEU A 77 11.90 1.81 -12.56
CA LEU A 77 12.06 2.74 -11.42
C LEU A 77 13.39 2.53 -10.68
N VAL A 78 13.80 1.28 -10.51
CA VAL A 78 15.00 0.84 -9.77
C VAL A 78 15.58 -0.42 -10.41
N GLU A 79 16.88 -0.70 -10.27
CA GLU A 79 17.53 -1.82 -10.94
C GLU A 79 16.96 -3.19 -10.51
N HIS A 80 16.68 -3.35 -9.21
CA HIS A 80 16.16 -4.60 -8.66
C HIS A 80 14.65 -4.75 -8.90
N TYR A 81 14.26 -5.78 -9.65
CA TYR A 81 12.87 -6.05 -10.02
C TYR A 81 11.96 -6.11 -8.80
N ALA A 82 12.41 -6.77 -7.76
CA ALA A 82 11.52 -7.09 -6.68
C ALA A 82 11.31 -5.84 -5.77
N LEU A 83 12.29 -4.90 -5.71
CA LEU A 83 12.15 -3.62 -5.03
C LEU A 83 11.06 -2.80 -5.71
N ARG A 84 10.86 -2.97 -7.02
CA ARG A 84 9.71 -2.41 -7.73
C ARG A 84 8.40 -2.98 -7.18
N ILE A 85 8.35 -4.28 -6.90
CA ILE A 85 7.19 -4.96 -6.33
C ILE A 85 6.94 -4.51 -4.88
N ASN A 86 7.98 -4.22 -4.09
CA ASN A 86 7.82 -3.57 -2.79
C ASN A 86 7.21 -2.19 -2.89
N LEU A 87 7.74 -1.37 -3.81
CA LEU A 87 7.22 -0.02 -4.01
C LEU A 87 5.76 -0.08 -4.44
N PHE A 88 5.36 -1.10 -5.21
CA PHE A 88 3.97 -1.36 -5.55
C PHE A 88 3.12 -1.71 -4.32
N ALA A 89 3.58 -2.64 -3.48
CA ALA A 89 2.89 -3.02 -2.24
C ALA A 89 2.76 -1.82 -1.29
N ALA A 90 3.83 -1.07 -1.07
CA ALA A 90 3.82 0.15 -0.25
C ALA A 90 2.85 1.21 -0.80
N ALA A 91 2.86 1.45 -2.12
CA ALA A 91 1.98 2.43 -2.75
C ALA A 91 0.50 2.04 -2.68
N THR A 92 0.18 0.77 -2.93
CA THR A 92 -1.20 0.26 -2.87
C THR A 92 -1.74 0.27 -1.44
N SER A 93 -0.93 -0.09 -0.44
CA SER A 93 -1.31 0.03 0.97
C SER A 93 -1.47 1.48 1.43
N ALA A 94 -0.59 2.40 1.00
CA ALA A 94 -0.74 3.82 1.31
C ALA A 94 -2.01 4.41 0.69
N LEU A 95 -2.36 3.97 -0.53
CA LEU A 95 -3.62 4.34 -1.18
C LEU A 95 -4.83 3.81 -0.40
N ALA A 96 -4.78 2.55 0.06
CA ALA A 96 -5.82 1.97 0.90
C ALA A 96 -6.01 2.75 2.21
N SER A 97 -4.94 3.19 2.88
CA SER A 97 -5.02 4.04 4.08
C SER A 97 -5.65 5.40 3.78
N ALA A 98 -5.37 6.01 2.63
CA ALA A 98 -6.00 7.27 2.23
C ALA A 98 -7.52 7.10 1.94
N LEU A 99 -7.92 5.99 1.34
CA LEU A 99 -9.33 5.65 1.16
C LEU A 99 -10.02 5.37 2.49
N LEU A 100 -9.35 4.68 3.42
CA LEU A 100 -9.84 4.44 4.76
C LEU A 100 -10.08 5.75 5.51
N PHE A 101 -9.19 6.74 5.37
CA PHE A 101 -9.40 8.09 5.89
C PHE A 101 -10.67 8.74 5.34
N LEU A 102 -10.92 8.66 4.03
CA LEU A 102 -12.14 9.22 3.42
C LEU A 102 -13.41 8.53 3.92
N VAL A 103 -13.38 7.20 4.06
CA VAL A 103 -14.50 6.42 4.61
C VAL A 103 -14.75 6.78 6.07
N ALA A 104 -13.69 6.84 6.88
CA ALA A 104 -13.78 7.21 8.29
C ALA A 104 -14.30 8.66 8.46
N GLU A 105 -13.79 9.61 7.67
CA GLU A 105 -14.26 10.99 7.73
C GLU A 105 -15.75 11.08 7.36
N ARG A 106 -16.19 10.34 6.34
CA ARG A 106 -17.60 10.27 5.94
C ARG A 106 -18.48 9.68 7.05
N PHE A 107 -18.04 8.58 7.66
CA PHE A 107 -18.78 7.90 8.73
C PHE A 107 -18.90 8.76 9.99
N LEU A 108 -17.82 9.46 10.37
CA LEU A 108 -17.83 10.31 11.56
C LEU A 108 -18.67 11.60 11.39
N ARG A 109 -19.10 11.96 10.18
CA ARG A 109 -19.98 13.14 9.98
C ARG A 109 -21.30 12.97 10.69
N ASP A 110 -21.81 11.74 10.75
CA ASP A 110 -23.10 11.42 11.33
C ASP A 110 -23.02 11.29 12.86
N ILE A 111 -21.82 11.07 13.41
CA ILE A 111 -21.58 10.84 14.85
C ILE A 111 -21.08 12.12 15.53
N VAL A 112 -20.19 12.87 14.89
CA VAL A 112 -19.57 14.09 15.43
C VAL A 112 -19.73 15.24 14.41
N PRO A 113 -20.94 15.82 14.31
CA PRO A 113 -21.24 16.82 13.30
C PRO A 113 -20.56 18.17 13.56
N GLU A 114 -20.41 18.57 14.84
CA GLU A 114 -20.03 19.95 15.19
C GLU A 114 -18.51 20.22 15.24
N VAL A 115 -17.69 19.20 15.54
CA VAL A 115 -16.26 19.40 15.81
C VAL A 115 -15.41 18.92 14.63
N HIS A 116 -15.35 19.73 13.57
CA HIS A 116 -14.68 19.38 12.31
C HIS A 116 -13.22 18.92 12.46
N TRP A 117 -12.43 19.62 13.29
CA TRP A 117 -11.01 19.29 13.50
C TRP A 117 -10.83 17.98 14.27
N ALA A 118 -11.68 17.71 15.27
CA ALA A 118 -11.63 16.47 16.05
C ALA A 118 -12.04 15.27 15.18
N ARG A 119 -13.02 15.45 14.28
CA ARG A 119 -13.39 14.45 13.28
C ARG A 119 -12.23 14.10 12.35
N ILE A 120 -11.56 15.11 11.79
CA ILE A 120 -10.38 14.90 10.93
C ILE A 120 -9.28 14.18 11.72
N GLY A 121 -9.01 14.62 12.95
CA GLY A 121 -8.01 14.00 13.82
C GLY A 121 -8.30 12.52 14.09
N ALA A 122 -9.55 12.18 14.40
CA ALA A 122 -9.97 10.79 14.62
C ALA A 122 -9.90 9.94 13.36
N ALA A 123 -10.32 10.45 12.20
CA ALA A 123 -10.20 9.76 10.92
C ALA A 123 -8.73 9.54 10.53
N PHE A 124 -7.87 10.54 10.76
CA PHE A 124 -6.43 10.43 10.54
C PHE A 124 -5.79 9.38 11.46
N ALA A 125 -6.09 9.43 12.76
CA ALA A 125 -5.59 8.45 13.72
C ALA A 125 -6.03 7.03 13.36
N GLY A 126 -7.29 6.83 12.96
CA GLY A 126 -7.80 5.54 12.52
C GLY A 126 -7.09 5.02 11.28
N ALA A 127 -6.86 5.88 10.27
CA ALA A 127 -6.14 5.52 9.06
C ALA A 127 -4.66 5.19 9.33
N LEU A 128 -4.01 5.96 10.22
CA LEU A 128 -2.63 5.74 10.60
C LEU A 128 -2.48 4.42 11.37
N VAL A 129 -3.28 4.20 12.42
CA VAL A 129 -3.27 2.95 13.19
C VAL A 129 -3.58 1.74 12.30
N GLY A 130 -4.54 1.87 11.38
CA GLY A 130 -4.86 0.82 10.42
C GLY A 130 -3.70 0.52 9.46
N GLY A 131 -3.04 1.55 8.92
CA GLY A 131 -1.89 1.39 8.02
C GLY A 131 -0.64 0.86 8.73
N THR A 132 -0.36 1.33 9.95
CA THR A 132 0.81 0.92 10.73
C THR A 132 0.55 -0.31 11.60
N SER A 133 -0.62 -0.94 11.49
CA SER A 133 -0.90 -2.20 12.17
C SER A 133 0.08 -3.28 11.69
N PHE A 134 0.57 -4.12 12.60
CA PHE A 134 1.66 -5.07 12.35
C PHE A 134 1.49 -5.85 11.03
N THR A 135 0.31 -6.40 10.78
CA THR A 135 0.03 -7.16 9.56
C THR A 135 0.12 -6.30 8.30
N VAL A 136 -0.52 -5.13 8.28
CA VAL A 136 -0.55 -4.25 7.10
C VAL A 136 0.84 -3.69 6.82
N TRP A 137 1.52 -3.24 7.87
CA TRP A 137 2.88 -2.72 7.77
C TRP A 137 3.85 -3.80 7.26
N ASN A 138 3.86 -5.00 7.83
CA ASN A 138 4.77 -6.07 7.45
C ASN A 138 4.60 -6.49 5.97
N GLN A 139 3.35 -6.55 5.49
CA GLN A 139 3.04 -6.86 4.07
C GLN A 139 3.42 -5.72 3.11
N SER A 140 3.56 -4.49 3.61
CA SER A 140 3.82 -3.31 2.79
C SER A 140 5.31 -2.96 2.67
N VAL A 141 6.13 -3.37 3.64
CA VAL A 141 7.54 -2.93 3.75
C VAL A 141 8.56 -4.04 3.59
N VAL A 142 8.15 -5.31 3.59
CA VAL A 142 9.10 -6.43 3.59
C VAL A 142 8.92 -7.35 2.40
N ASN A 143 9.61 -7.07 1.29
CA ASN A 143 9.93 -8.12 0.32
C ASN A 143 11.40 -8.01 -0.15
N GLU A 144 12.07 -9.15 -0.29
CA GLU A 144 13.41 -9.42 -0.85
C GLU A 144 14.74 -8.93 -0.20
N ARG A 145 15.66 -9.89 -0.09
CA ARG A 145 16.68 -10.16 -1.12
C ARG A 145 16.48 -11.60 -1.61
N CYS A 146 16.44 -11.85 -2.91
CA CYS A 146 16.73 -13.18 -3.43
C CYS A 146 18.24 -13.26 -3.64
N ALA A 147 18.92 -14.14 -2.89
CA ALA A 147 20.31 -14.46 -3.16
C ALA A 147 20.42 -15.04 -4.58
N GLY A 148 21.17 -14.36 -5.45
CA GLY A 148 21.46 -14.86 -6.78
C GLY A 148 21.95 -13.79 -7.73
N ALA A 149 23.18 -13.28 -7.52
CA ALA A 149 24.14 -12.90 -8.57
C ALA A 149 25.34 -12.12 -8.01
N THR A 150 26.13 -12.71 -7.10
CA THR A 150 27.56 -12.36 -6.98
C THR A 150 28.34 -13.59 -6.51
N SER A 151 28.33 -14.66 -7.30
CA SER A 151 29.52 -15.53 -7.35
C SER A 151 30.41 -14.90 -8.42
N PRO A 152 31.62 -14.42 -8.10
CA PRO A 152 32.54 -14.01 -9.16
C PRO A 152 32.87 -15.23 -10.04
N PRO A 153 32.90 -15.09 -11.38
CA PRO A 153 33.38 -16.16 -12.23
C PRO A 153 34.91 -16.23 -12.08
N GLY A 154 35.39 -17.23 -11.34
CA GLY A 154 36.82 -17.53 -11.29
C GLY A 154 37.29 -18.08 -9.95
N SER A 155 37.07 -19.38 -9.72
CA SER A 155 38.00 -20.18 -8.92
C SER A 155 37.85 -21.66 -9.25
N ASP A 156 38.04 -22.02 -10.53
CA ASP A 156 38.64 -23.30 -10.86
C ASP A 156 40.15 -23.07 -10.89
N ALA A 157 40.87 -23.49 -9.85
CA ALA A 157 42.28 -23.90 -9.93
C ALA A 157 42.80 -24.37 -8.57
N THR A 158 43.35 -25.60 -8.57
CA THR A 158 44.45 -26.08 -7.71
C THR A 158 44.18 -26.38 -6.23
N THR A 159 43.82 -27.62 -5.93
CA THR A 159 44.42 -28.51 -4.91
C THR A 159 43.69 -29.86 -5.04
N GLY A 160 44.30 -31.04 -5.12
CA GLY A 160 45.65 -31.56 -4.98
C GLY A 160 45.47 -33.07 -4.87
#